data_AF-A0A5B6TUY8-F1
#
_entry.id   AF-A0A5B6TUY8-F1
#
_cell.length_a   1.000
_cell.length_b   1.000
_cell.length_c   1.000
_cell.angle_alpha   90.00
_cell.angle_beta   90.00
_cell.angle_gamma   90.00
#
_symmetry.space_group_name_H-M   'P 1'
#
loop_
_entity.id
_entity.type
_entity.pdbx_description
1 polymer ?
#
loop_
_entity_poly.entity_id
_entity_poly.type
_entity_poly.pdbx_seq_one_letter_code
_entity_poly.pdbx_strand_id
1 'polypeptide(L)' 'MGKRQNAPSGEAMSELEMAAQQAIAAAGGDALVALLNVLARNAELERDLALSRAAVSNGFSRGWHKARS' A
#
# COMPACT_ATOMS: atom_id res chain seq x y z
N MET A 1 18.99 14.68 33.22
CA MET A 1 17.94 13.78 32.66
C MET A 1 16.94 14.63 31.89
N GLY A 2 17.14 14.78 30.57
CA GLY A 2 16.21 15.52 29.72
C GLY A 2 14.93 14.71 29.53
N LYS A 3 13.79 15.29 29.89
CA LYS A 3 12.47 14.69 29.65
C LYS A 3 12.33 14.49 28.14
N ARG A 4 12.05 13.24 27.72
CA ARG A 4 11.59 12.97 26.35
C ARG A 4 10.34 13.82 26.14
N GLN A 5 10.44 14.81 25.26
CA GLN A 5 9.27 15.57 24.81
C GLN A 5 8.37 14.54 24.13
N ASN A 6 7.23 14.25 24.77
CA ASN A 6 6.19 13.47 24.13
C ASN A 6 5.73 14.32 22.95
N ALA A 7 5.92 13.80 21.73
CA ALA A 7 5.48 14.48 20.51
C ALA A 7 3.97 14.77 20.61
N PRO A 8 3.50 15.88 20.03
CA PRO A 8 2.13 16.36 20.23
C PRO A 8 1.12 15.28 19.90
N SER A 9 0.29 14.95 20.89
CA SER A 9 -0.91 14.16 20.73
C SER A 9 -1.83 14.83 19.72
N GLY A 10 -1.90 14.33 18.49
CA GLY A 10 -2.91 14.75 17.52
C GLY A 10 -2.44 15.16 16.13
N GLU A 11 -1.20 14.86 15.72
CA GLU A 11 -0.89 14.84 14.28
C GLU A 11 -1.61 13.61 13.67
N ALA A 12 -2.54 13.85 12.75
CA ALA A 12 -3.19 12.80 12.01
C ALA A 12 -2.10 11.98 11.29
N MET A 13 -1.78 10.80 11.83
CA MET A 13 -0.85 9.87 11.19
C MET A 13 -1.29 9.69 9.75
N SER A 14 -0.31 9.72 8.83
CA SER A 14 -0.60 9.40 7.44
C SER A 14 -1.19 8.00 7.34
N GLU A 15 -2.11 7.77 6.41
CA GLU A 15 -2.62 6.42 6.09
C GLU A 15 -1.47 5.43 5.86
N LEU A 16 -0.36 5.90 5.27
CA LEU A 16 0.81 5.06 5.06
C LEU A 16 1.52 4.69 6.37
N GLU A 17 1.60 5.63 7.31
CA GLU A 17 2.17 5.38 8.64
C GLU A 17 1.28 4.42 9.44
N MET A 18 -0.04 4.56 9.34
CA MET A 18 -0.97 3.61 9.94
C MET A 18 -0.82 2.20 9.36
N ALA A 19 -0.72 2.09 8.03
CA ALA A 19 -0.49 0.82 7.35
C ALA A 19 0.85 0.19 7.76
N ALA A 20 1.91 1.00 7.90
CA ALA A 20 3.21 0.52 8.36
C ALA A 20 3.13 -0.01 9.80
N GLN A 21 2.46 0.70 10.71
CA GLN A 21 2.27 0.22 12.09
C GLN A 21 1.45 -1.06 12.15
N GLN A 22 0.42 -1.20 11.33
CA GLN A 22 -0.36 -2.43 11.22
C GLN A 22 0.49 -3.60 10.71
N ALA A 23 1.33 -3.37 9.70
CA ALA A 23 2.25 -4.39 9.18
C ALA A 23 3.27 -4.85 10.24
N ILE A 24 3.82 -3.90 11.00
CA ILE A 24 4.75 -4.20 12.12
C ILE A 24 4.03 -4.98 13.21
N ALA A 25 2.81 -4.57 13.59
CA ALA A 25 2.01 -5.29 14.59
C ALA A 25 1.69 -6.73 14.15
N ALA A 26 1.34 -6.93 12.87
CA ALA A 26 1.08 -8.26 12.31
C ALA A 26 2.33 -9.16 12.28
N ALA A 27 3.54 -8.56 12.21
CA ALA A 27 4.81 -9.25 12.32
C ALA A 27 5.30 -9.44 13.77
N GLY A 28 4.44 -9.22 14.77
CA GLY A 28 4.81 -9.36 16.18
C GLY A 28 5.82 -8.30 16.64
N GLY A 29 5.89 -7.16 15.97
CA GLY A 29 6.85 -6.09 16.25
C GLY A 29 8.18 -6.21 15.51
N ASP A 30 8.41 -7.28 14.74
CA ASP A 30 9.63 -7.42 13.94
C ASP A 30 9.52 -6.61 12.64
N ALA A 31 10.25 -5.50 12.59
CA ALA A 31 10.24 -4.58 11.45
C ALA A 31 10.85 -5.20 10.17
N LEU A 32 11.85 -6.09 10.30
CA LEU A 32 12.45 -6.74 9.14
C LEU A 32 11.45 -7.74 8.53
N VAL A 33 10.80 -8.54 9.36
CA VAL A 33 9.75 -9.48 8.91
C VAL A 33 8.58 -8.72 8.29
N ALA A 34 8.13 -7.61 8.90
CA ALA A 34 7.08 -6.76 8.34
C ALA A 34 7.45 -6.23 6.94
N LEU A 35 8.68 -5.72 6.78
CA LEU A 35 9.17 -5.21 5.50
C LEU A 35 9.21 -6.32 4.44
N LEU A 36 9.73 -7.50 4.78
CA LEU A 36 9.79 -8.64 3.87
C LEU A 36 8.40 -9.07 3.42
N ASN A 37 7.43 -9.13 4.33
CA ASN A 37 6.04 -9.48 4.03
C ASN A 37 5.40 -8.44 3.09
N VAL A 38 5.60 -7.15 3.35
CA VAL A 38 5.07 -6.06 2.49
C VAL A 38 5.69 -6.11 1.09
N LEU A 39 7.01 -6.33 0.98
CA LEU A 39 7.70 -6.43 -0.30
C LEU A 39 7.23 -7.64 -1.11
N ALA A 40 7.09 -8.80 -0.47
CA ALA A 40 6.55 -10.00 -1.11
C ALA A 40 5.13 -9.75 -1.64
N ARG A 41 4.27 -9.15 -0.82
CA ARG A 41 2.90 -8.79 -1.24
C ARG A 41 2.89 -7.77 -2.38
N ASN A 42 3.77 -6.78 -2.37
CA ASN A 42 3.85 -5.81 -3.45
C ASN A 42 4.24 -6.48 -4.78
N ALA A 43 5.23 -7.39 -4.75
CA ALA A 43 5.65 -8.12 -5.93
C ALA A 43 4.52 -8.99 -6.54
N GLU A 44 3.69 -9.60 -5.69
CA GLU A 44 2.48 -10.31 -6.13
C GLU A 44 1.49 -9.37 -6.82
N LEU A 45 1.19 -8.22 -6.21
CA LEU A 45 0.25 -7.25 -6.76
C LEU A 45 0.74 -6.64 -8.07
N GLU A 46 2.04 -6.36 -8.19
CA GLU A 46 2.65 -5.88 -9.43
C GLU A 46 2.53 -6.91 -10.55
N ARG A 47 2.71 -8.20 -10.23
CA ARG A 47 2.50 -9.29 -11.18
C ARG A 47 1.05 -9.39 -11.61
N ASP A 48 0.11 -9.36 -10.67
CA ASP A 48 -1.32 -9.44 -10.95
C ASP A 48 -1.80 -8.23 -11.77
N LEU A 49 -1.27 -7.04 -11.48
CA LEU A 49 -1.52 -5.83 -12.27
C LEU A 49 -1.00 -5.98 -13.70
N ALA A 50 0.21 -6.52 -13.89
CA ALA A 50 0.78 -6.75 -15.21
C ALA A 50 -0.07 -7.74 -16.03
N LEU A 51 -0.50 -8.85 -15.42
CA LEU A 51 -1.38 -9.84 -16.05
C LEU A 51 -2.74 -9.23 -16.39
N SER A 52 -3.33 -8.46 -15.47
CA SER A 52 -4.61 -7.79 -15.69
C SER A 52 -4.53 -6.78 -16.84
N ARG A 53 -3.46 -5.99 -16.90
CA ARG A 53 -3.23 -5.03 -18.00
C ARG A 53 -3.07 -5.73 -19.36
N ALA A 54 -2.44 -6.91 -19.40
CA ALA A 54 -2.32 -7.70 -20.62
C ALA A 54 -3.66 -8.32 -21.06
N ALA A 55 -4.52 -8.69 -20.10
CA ALA A 55 -5.82 -9.30 -20.35
C ALA A 55 -6.91 -8.29 -20.75
N VAL A 56 -6.77 -7.02 -20.39
CA VAL A 56 -7.67 -5.96 -20.86
C VAL A 56 -7.38 -5.70 -22.35
N SER A 57 -8.31 -6.08 -23.22
CA SER A 57 -8.18 -5.80 -24.65
C SER A 57 -8.03 -4.29 -24.90
N ASN A 58 -7.18 -3.92 -25.86
CA ASN A 58 -7.04 -2.53 -26.35
C ASN A 58 -8.38 -1.89 -26.77
N GLY A 59 -9.45 -2.69 -26.99
CA GLY A 59 -10.79 -2.24 -27.33
C GLY A 59 -11.67 -1.84 -26.12
N PHE A 60 -11.44 -2.39 -24.93
CA PHE A 60 -12.24 -2.05 -23.73
C PHE A 60 -11.97 -0.61 -23.26
N SER A 61 -10.70 -0.17 -23.30
CA SER A 61 -10.34 1.23 -22.99
C SER A 61 -10.85 2.25 -24.01
N ARG A 62 -11.15 1.85 -25.26
CA ARG A 62 -11.61 2.75 -26.32
C ARG A 62 -13.14 2.90 -26.40
N GLY A 63 -13.91 1.95 -25.86
CA GLY A 63 -15.38 1.97 -25.87
C GLY A 63 -16.01 2.84 -24.78
N TRP A 64 -15.35 2.99 -23.63
CA TRP A 64 -15.91 3.72 -22.47
C TRP A 64 -16.00 5.24 -22.66
N HIS A 65 -15.13 5.84 -23.48
CA HIS A 65 -15.17 7.27 -23.79
C HIS A 65 -16.19 7.66 -24.88
N LYS A 66 -16.79 6.70 -25.58
CA LYS A 66 -17.81 6.97 -26.62
C LYS A 66 -19.26 6.79 -26.16
N ALA A 67 -19.50 6.26 -24.96
CA ALA A 67 -20.86 6.03 -24.46
C ALA A 67 -21.51 7.28 -23.81
N ARG A 68 -20.96 8.48 -24.02
CA ARG A 68 -21.52 9.77 -23.54
C ARG A 68 -21.57 10.84 -24.65
N SER A 69 -21.80 10.47 -25.91
CA SER A 69 -22.32 11.40 -26.92
C SER A 69 -23.83 11.27 -27.03
#